data_AF-A0A7J9VMV6-F1
#
_entry.id   AF-A0A7J9VMV6-F1
#
_cell.length_a   1.000
_cell.length_b   1.000
_cell.length_c   1.000
_cell.angle_alpha   90.00
_cell.angle_beta   90.00
_cell.angle_gamma   90.00
#
_symmetry.space_group_name_H-M   'P 1'
#
loop_
_entity.id
_entity.type
_entity.pdbx_description
1 polymer ?
#
loop_
_entity_poly.entity_id
_entity_poly.type
_entity_poly.pdbx_seq_one_letter_code
_entity_poly.pdbx_strand_id
1 'polypeptide(L)'
;MNGTGNTMTRRLGRTVLATALALVLAAGCGGARAPSEAVPELGSTLAAVDDAIAGQRFAEARRQINRLVQATIDAREAGELDSAEAEPILAAAESLRSALPQRQEPPREPEDDPEGDEDDLEKKREKKREELEKKREELEKKREELRKKRAEEQEEQEEQEEQEDDGDEGEGGN
;
A
#
# COMPACT_ATOMS: atom_id res chain seq x y z
N MET A 1 2.49 -35.05 -72.50
CA MET A 1 1.73 -35.94 -71.60
C MET A 1 2.03 -35.54 -70.18
N ASN A 2 0.98 -35.50 -69.37
CA ASN A 2 0.88 -34.91 -68.05
C ASN A 2 1.87 -35.50 -67.02
N GLY A 3 2.44 -34.64 -66.18
CA GLY A 3 3.21 -35.02 -65.00
C GLY A 3 2.95 -34.04 -63.86
N THR A 4 1.90 -34.31 -63.09
CA THR A 4 1.55 -33.69 -61.81
C THR A 4 2.54 -34.05 -60.71
N GLY A 5 2.89 -33.10 -59.82
CA GLY A 5 3.76 -33.36 -58.67
C GLY A 5 3.67 -32.32 -57.55
N ASN A 6 2.60 -32.40 -56.75
CA ASN A 6 2.42 -31.99 -55.35
C ASN A 6 3.04 -30.69 -54.79
N THR A 7 2.15 -29.72 -54.57
CA THR A 7 2.22 -28.73 -53.49
C THR A 7 1.55 -29.30 -52.22
N MET A 8 2.34 -29.80 -51.26
CA MET A 8 1.77 -30.14 -49.94
C MET A 8 2.82 -30.18 -48.82
N THR A 9 3.07 -29.04 -48.18
CA THR A 9 3.54 -28.98 -46.79
C THR A 9 2.82 -27.83 -46.08
N ARG A 10 1.59 -28.11 -45.68
CA ARG A 10 0.74 -27.24 -44.86
C ARG A 10 1.17 -27.32 -43.40
N ARG A 11 1.51 -26.15 -42.83
CA ARG A 11 1.19 -25.67 -41.47
C ARG A 11 0.81 -26.74 -40.43
N LEU A 12 1.81 -27.33 -39.80
CA LEU A 12 1.68 -28.00 -38.49
C LEU A 12 2.63 -27.30 -37.52
N GLY A 13 2.09 -26.47 -36.63
CA GLY A 13 2.94 -25.79 -35.64
C GLY A 13 2.26 -24.68 -34.87
N ARG A 14 1.01 -24.88 -34.44
CA ARG A 14 0.30 -23.84 -33.66
C ARG A 14 -0.82 -24.35 -32.73
N THR A 15 -0.79 -25.61 -32.33
CA THR A 15 -1.85 -26.22 -31.50
C THR A 15 -1.30 -27.13 -30.40
N VAL A 16 -0.24 -26.72 -29.70
CA VAL A 16 0.23 -27.43 -28.50
C VAL A 16 0.25 -26.54 -27.24
N LEU A 17 0.09 -25.21 -27.39
CA LEU A 17 0.14 -24.29 -26.24
C LEU A 17 -1.20 -24.10 -25.50
N ALA A 18 -2.29 -24.76 -25.93
CA ALA A 18 -3.63 -24.52 -25.38
C ALA A 18 -4.04 -25.51 -24.27
N THR A 19 -3.34 -26.64 -24.11
CA THR A 19 -3.73 -27.67 -23.14
C THR A 19 -3.16 -27.47 -21.73
N ALA A 20 -2.10 -26.68 -21.56
CA ALA A 20 -1.55 -26.42 -20.23
C ALA A 20 -2.42 -25.46 -19.38
N LEU A 21 -3.16 -24.54 -20.01
CA LEU A 21 -4.00 -23.57 -19.28
C LEU A 21 -5.28 -24.20 -18.72
N ALA A 22 -5.81 -25.24 -19.36
CA ALA A 22 -7.08 -25.87 -18.97
C ALA A 22 -6.95 -26.77 -17.71
N LEU A 23 -5.78 -27.34 -17.44
CA LEU A 23 -5.54 -28.17 -16.25
C LEU A 23 -5.39 -27.34 -14.96
N VAL A 24 -4.95 -26.09 -15.06
CA VAL A 24 -4.88 -25.17 -13.89
C VAL A 24 -6.28 -24.75 -13.44
N LEU A 25 -7.22 -24.59 -14.38
CA LEU A 25 -8.61 -24.22 -14.07
C LEU A 25 -9.41 -25.39 -13.45
N ALA A 26 -9.06 -26.64 -13.75
CA ALA A 26 -9.75 -27.82 -13.21
C ALA A 26 -9.37 -28.16 -11.76
N ALA A 27 -8.23 -27.66 -11.25
CA ALA A 27 -7.85 -27.79 -9.84
C ALA A 27 -8.38 -26.65 -8.95
N GLY A 28 -9.11 -25.67 -9.51
CA GLY A 28 -9.45 -24.41 -8.85
C GLY A 28 -10.94 -24.11 -8.68
N CYS A 29 -11.83 -25.10 -8.76
CA CYS A 29 -13.27 -24.91 -8.47
C CYS A 29 -13.65 -25.63 -7.17
N GLY A 30 -12.90 -25.34 -6.11
CA GLY A 30 -13.05 -25.94 -4.78
C GLY A 30 -12.87 -24.90 -3.68
N GLY A 31 -13.70 -23.85 -3.67
CA GLY A 31 -14.02 -23.05 -2.48
C GLY A 31 -12.93 -22.20 -1.80
N ALA A 32 -11.71 -22.10 -2.36
CA ALA A 32 -10.71 -21.19 -1.82
C ALA A 32 -11.07 -19.74 -2.18
N ARG A 33 -11.29 -18.92 -1.15
CA ARG A 33 -11.57 -17.48 -1.26
C ARG A 33 -10.43 -16.83 -2.04
N ALA A 34 -10.75 -15.97 -3.02
CA ALA A 34 -9.70 -15.28 -3.76
C ALA A 34 -8.95 -14.31 -2.83
N PRO A 35 -7.62 -14.12 -2.96
CA PRO A 35 -6.87 -13.15 -2.15
C PRO A 35 -7.44 -11.74 -2.19
N SER A 36 -8.02 -11.34 -3.34
CA SER A 36 -8.69 -10.05 -3.51
C SER A 36 -10.01 -9.91 -2.73
N GLU A 37 -10.65 -11.02 -2.35
CA GLU A 37 -11.82 -11.01 -1.47
C GLU A 37 -11.43 -10.93 0.00
N ALA A 38 -10.25 -11.45 0.37
CA ALA A 38 -9.69 -11.31 1.71
C ALA A 38 -9.17 -9.88 1.93
N VAL A 39 -8.46 -9.33 0.95
CA VAL A 39 -7.83 -8.01 0.99
C VAL A 39 -8.33 -7.15 -0.18
N PRO A 40 -9.40 -6.35 0.01
CA PRO A 40 -9.99 -5.55 -1.08
C PRO A 40 -9.01 -4.59 -1.76
N GLU A 41 -8.01 -4.11 -1.02
CA GLU A 41 -6.97 -3.21 -1.54
C GLU A 41 -6.15 -3.85 -2.68
N LEU A 42 -5.89 -5.16 -2.61
CA LEU A 42 -5.16 -5.89 -3.66
C LEU A 42 -5.93 -5.85 -4.98
N GLY A 43 -7.26 -6.04 -4.93
CA GLY A 43 -8.12 -5.96 -6.11
C GLY A 43 -8.09 -4.58 -6.76
N SER A 44 -8.15 -3.52 -5.95
CA SER A 44 -8.09 -2.14 -6.46
C SER A 44 -6.74 -1.80 -7.10
N THR A 45 -5.65 -2.30 -6.51
CA THR A 45 -4.29 -2.05 -7.00
C THR A 45 -4.00 -2.82 -8.28
N LEU A 46 -4.47 -4.07 -8.38
CA LEU A 46 -4.39 -4.85 -9.63
C LEU A 46 -5.10 -4.16 -10.79
N ALA A 47 -6.33 -3.68 -10.58
CA ALA A 47 -7.05 -2.91 -11.59
C ALA A 47 -6.28 -1.64 -12.03
N ALA A 48 -5.68 -0.92 -11.07
CA ALA A 48 -4.86 0.25 -11.38
C ALA A 48 -3.57 -0.09 -12.15
N VAL A 49 -2.96 -1.25 -11.90
CA VAL A 49 -1.82 -1.75 -12.69
C VAL A 49 -2.26 -2.03 -14.12
N ASP A 50 -3.37 -2.74 -14.31
CA ASP A 50 -3.91 -3.07 -15.64
C ASP A 50 -4.26 -1.82 -16.44
N ASP A 51 -4.95 -0.84 -15.83
CA ASP A 51 -5.28 0.44 -16.46
C ASP A 51 -4.04 1.26 -16.83
N ALA A 52 -2.97 1.18 -16.02
CA ALA A 52 -1.71 1.86 -16.33
C ALA A 52 -0.96 1.17 -17.48
N ILE A 53 -0.97 -0.17 -17.54
CA ILE A 53 -0.35 -0.94 -18.63
C ILE A 53 -1.11 -0.73 -19.94
N ALA A 54 -2.45 -0.82 -19.91
CA ALA A 54 -3.31 -0.60 -21.07
C ALA A 54 -3.14 0.82 -21.63
N GLY A 55 -2.99 1.81 -20.75
CA GLY A 55 -2.70 3.20 -21.13
C GLY A 55 -1.24 3.49 -21.49
N GLN A 56 -0.35 2.50 -21.54
CA GLN A 56 1.11 2.65 -21.77
C GLN A 56 1.80 3.60 -20.76
N ARG A 57 1.22 3.79 -19.58
CA ARG A 57 1.74 4.62 -18.49
C ARG A 57 2.70 3.79 -17.62
N PHE A 58 3.78 3.28 -18.21
CA PHE A 58 4.66 2.30 -17.55
C PHE A 58 5.31 2.81 -16.24
N ALA A 59 5.60 4.11 -16.13
CA ALA A 59 6.09 4.69 -14.88
C ALA A 59 5.05 4.63 -13.75
N GLU A 60 3.78 4.80 -14.09
CA GLU A 60 2.68 4.64 -13.14
C GLU A 60 2.44 3.18 -12.79
N ALA A 61 2.45 2.28 -13.79
CA ALA A 61 2.34 0.84 -13.58
C ALA A 61 3.40 0.34 -12.58
N ARG A 62 4.66 0.79 -12.72
CA ARG A 62 5.73 0.46 -11.75
C ARG A 62 5.44 0.92 -10.33
N ARG A 63 4.90 2.13 -10.15
CA ARG A 63 4.50 2.62 -8.82
C ARG A 63 3.37 1.78 -8.22
N GLN A 64 2.38 1.42 -9.04
CA GLN A 64 1.26 0.58 -8.58
C GLN A 64 1.72 -0.86 -8.27
N ILE A 65 2.65 -1.43 -9.05
CA ILE A 65 3.26 -2.73 -8.73
C ILE A 65 3.99 -2.68 -7.38
N ASN A 66 4.75 -1.63 -7.10
CA ASN A 66 5.41 -1.48 -5.79
C ASN A 66 4.40 -1.37 -4.64
N ARG A 67 3.26 -0.69 -4.85
CA ARG A 67 2.16 -0.68 -3.87
C ARG A 67 1.54 -2.05 -3.68
N LEU A 68 1.33 -2.80 -4.76
CA LEU A 68 0.82 -4.17 -4.71
C LEU A 68 1.75 -5.07 -3.87
N VAL A 69 3.06 -4.96 -4.08
CA VAL A 69 4.08 -5.67 -3.28
C VAL A 69 3.96 -5.31 -1.81
N GLN A 70 3.89 -4.01 -1.48
CA GLN A 70 3.77 -3.56 -0.10
C GLN A 70 2.48 -4.06 0.56
N ALA A 71 1.33 -3.88 -0.09
CA ALA A 71 0.05 -4.35 0.43
C ALA A 71 0.02 -5.87 0.65
N THR A 72 0.69 -6.64 -0.21
CA THR A 72 0.82 -8.10 -0.05
C THR A 72 1.68 -8.46 1.17
N ILE A 73 2.77 -7.74 1.40
CA ILE A 73 3.63 -7.93 2.59
C ILE A 73 2.85 -7.59 3.85
N ASP A 74 2.16 -6.45 3.87
CA ASP A 74 1.39 -5.97 5.02
C ASP A 74 0.26 -6.95 5.36
N ALA A 75 -0.48 -7.44 4.36
CA ALA A 75 -1.53 -8.44 4.54
C ALA A 75 -0.99 -9.78 5.09
N ARG A 76 0.20 -10.20 4.64
CA ARG A 76 0.87 -11.39 5.19
C ARG A 76 1.27 -11.19 6.64
N GLU A 77 1.82 -10.03 6.99
CA GLU A 77 2.22 -9.70 8.37
C GLU A 77 1.01 -9.58 9.30
N ALA A 78 -0.13 -9.11 8.79
CA ALA A 78 -1.41 -9.08 9.49
C ALA A 78 -2.08 -10.46 9.63
N GLY A 79 -1.58 -11.48 8.92
CA GLY A 79 -2.17 -12.83 8.88
C GLY A 79 -3.43 -12.93 8.03
N GLU A 80 -3.71 -11.92 7.20
CA GLU A 80 -4.82 -11.92 6.23
C GLU A 80 -4.51 -12.79 5.00
N LEU A 81 -3.23 -12.96 4.70
CA LEU A 81 -2.71 -13.91 3.71
C LEU A 81 -1.67 -14.82 4.36
N ASP A 82 -1.70 -16.10 3.99
CA ASP A 82 -0.60 -16.99 4.34
C ASP A 82 0.58 -16.86 3.36
N SER A 83 1.72 -17.48 3.69
CA SER A 83 2.89 -17.45 2.82
C SER A 83 2.66 -18.12 1.46
N ALA A 84 1.83 -19.16 1.40
CA ALA A 84 1.54 -19.88 0.17
C ALA A 84 0.68 -19.04 -0.79
N GLU A 85 -0.14 -18.14 -0.27
CA GLU A 85 -0.92 -17.15 -1.03
C GLU A 85 -0.08 -15.93 -1.43
N ALA A 86 0.75 -15.41 -0.50
CA ALA A 86 1.54 -14.20 -0.71
C ALA A 86 2.71 -14.40 -1.69
N GLU A 87 3.43 -15.53 -1.62
CA GLU A 87 4.61 -15.78 -2.45
C GLU A 87 4.33 -15.75 -3.96
N PRO A 88 3.27 -16.40 -4.48
CA PRO A 88 2.91 -16.31 -5.90
C PRO A 88 2.62 -14.88 -6.36
N ILE A 89 1.96 -14.07 -5.51
CA ILE A 89 1.63 -12.68 -5.82
C ILE A 89 2.92 -11.84 -5.92
N LEU A 90 3.83 -12.00 -4.96
CA LEU A 90 5.12 -11.30 -4.95
C LEU A 90 6.00 -11.71 -6.16
N ALA A 91 6.05 -13.00 -6.49
CA ALA A 91 6.78 -13.49 -7.65
C ALA A 91 6.20 -12.97 -8.99
N ALA A 92 4.87 -12.89 -9.09
CA ALA A 92 4.19 -12.33 -10.25
C ALA A 92 4.46 -10.83 -10.40
N ALA A 93 4.41 -10.07 -9.30
CA ALA A 93 4.71 -8.64 -9.28
C ALA A 93 6.16 -8.36 -9.73
N GLU A 94 7.13 -9.14 -9.27
CA GLU A 94 8.53 -9.00 -9.69
C GLU A 94 8.73 -9.32 -11.18
N SER A 95 8.08 -10.38 -11.66
CA SER A 95 8.10 -10.77 -13.07
C SER A 95 7.50 -9.67 -13.96
N LEU A 96 6.37 -9.10 -13.54
CA LEU A 96 5.72 -8.01 -14.26
C LEU A 96 6.60 -6.76 -14.28
N ARG A 97 7.20 -6.39 -13.14
CA ARG A 97 8.12 -5.25 -13.03
C ARG A 97 9.30 -5.37 -14.00
N SER A 98 9.86 -6.57 -14.12
CA SER A 98 10.96 -6.88 -15.04
C SER A 98 10.55 -6.86 -16.51
N ALA A 99 9.28 -7.18 -16.81
CA ALA A 99 8.74 -7.16 -18.17
C ALA A 99 8.39 -5.74 -18.66
N LEU A 100 8.16 -4.78 -17.75
CA LEU A 100 7.81 -3.41 -18.13
C LEU A 100 9.00 -2.68 -18.79
N PRO A 101 8.78 -2.00 -19.94
CA PRO A 101 9.82 -1.22 -20.59
C PRO A 101 10.49 -0.25 -19.62
N GLN A 102 11.82 -0.33 -19.51
CA GLN A 102 12.57 0.71 -18.85
C GLN A 102 12.47 1.96 -19.70
N ARG A 103 11.94 3.03 -19.11
CA ARG A 103 12.12 4.36 -19.69
C ARG A 103 13.63 4.49 -19.84
N GLN A 104 14.12 4.57 -21.08
CA GLN A 104 15.46 5.06 -21.31
C GLN A 104 15.43 6.47 -20.75
N GLU A 105 15.89 6.63 -19.51
CA GLU A 105 16.21 7.96 -19.04
C GLU A 105 17.20 8.50 -20.08
N PRO A 106 16.99 9.73 -20.58
CA PRO A 106 18.02 10.35 -21.40
C PRO A 106 19.33 10.22 -20.61
N PRO A 107 20.45 9.90 -21.27
CA PRO A 107 21.74 9.79 -20.60
C PRO A 107 21.84 10.98 -19.65
N ARG A 108 21.81 10.72 -18.34
CA ARG A 108 22.06 11.78 -17.39
C ARG A 108 23.47 12.19 -17.73
N GLU A 109 23.64 13.41 -18.24
CA GLU A 109 24.94 14.04 -18.19
C GLU A 109 25.43 13.82 -16.76
N PRO A 110 26.67 13.35 -16.55
CA PRO A 110 27.18 13.10 -15.21
C PRO A 110 26.92 14.38 -14.42
N GLU A 111 25.92 14.33 -13.53
CA GLU A 111 25.72 15.37 -12.55
C GLU A 111 27.03 15.29 -11.77
N ASP A 112 27.87 16.32 -11.92
CA ASP A 112 29.02 16.54 -11.05
C ASP A 112 28.52 16.23 -9.65
N ASP A 113 29.01 15.12 -9.11
CA ASP A 113 28.72 14.69 -7.75
C ASP A 113 28.97 15.92 -6.90
N PRO A 114 27.95 16.54 -6.29
CA PRO A 114 28.26 17.56 -5.32
C PRO A 114 28.95 16.78 -4.22
N GLU A 115 30.28 16.81 -4.22
CA GLU A 115 31.11 16.82 -3.02
C GLU A 115 30.60 18.01 -2.18
N GLY A 116 29.38 17.86 -1.67
CA GLY A 116 28.74 18.79 -0.78
C GLY A 116 29.41 18.56 0.54
N ASP A 117 30.25 19.53 0.92
CA ASP A 117 30.92 19.64 2.20
C ASP A 117 30.13 18.92 3.29
N GLU A 118 30.66 17.80 3.79
CA GLU A 118 30.00 16.99 4.83
C GLU A 118 29.66 17.84 6.07
N ASP A 119 30.44 18.91 6.30
CA ASP A 119 30.24 19.95 7.30
C ASP A 119 28.88 20.68 7.18
N ASP A 120 28.41 20.94 5.96
CA ASP A 120 27.14 21.64 5.72
C ASP A 120 25.94 20.73 6.01
N LEU A 121 26.08 19.42 5.77
CA LEU A 121 25.07 18.42 6.13
C LEU A 121 25.00 18.20 7.64
N GLU A 122 26.14 18.20 8.33
CA GLU A 122 26.18 18.07 9.80
C GLU A 122 25.51 19.27 10.48
N LYS A 123 25.84 20.50 10.07
CA LYS A 123 25.22 21.72 10.58
C LYS A 123 23.71 21.77 10.35
N LYS A 124 23.24 21.27 9.21
CA LYS A 124 21.80 21.17 8.91
C LYS A 124 21.09 20.14 9.79
N ARG A 125 21.76 19.03 10.12
CA ARG A 125 21.23 18.00 11.04
C ARG A 125 21.15 18.51 12.47
N GLU A 126 22.17 19.24 12.93
CA GLU A 126 22.20 19.84 14.26
C GLU A 126 21.07 20.86 14.44
N LYS A 127 20.93 21.80 13.49
CA LYS A 127 19.83 22.78 13.51
C LYS A 127 18.45 22.12 13.53
N LYS A 128 18.27 21.04 12.76
CA LYS A 128 17.01 20.29 12.73
C LYS A 128 16.73 19.57 14.06
N ARG A 129 17.76 19.10 14.76
CA ARG A 129 17.61 18.50 16.10
C ARG A 129 17.17 19.54 17.13
N GLU A 130 17.80 20.71 17.14
CA GLU A 130 17.44 21.80 18.06
C GLU A 130 15.99 22.29 17.84
N GLU A 131 15.55 22.38 16.57
CA GLU A 131 14.16 22.74 16.24
C GLU A 131 13.16 21.69 16.73
N LEU A 132 13.48 20.40 16.58
CA LEU A 132 12.63 19.31 17.06
C LEU A 132 12.55 19.25 18.57
N GLU A 133 13.64 19.54 19.28
CA GLU A 133 13.69 19.60 20.74
C GLU A 133 12.82 20.73 21.28
N LYS A 134 12.96 21.95 20.74
CA LYS A 134 12.09 23.09 21.08
C LYS A 134 10.61 22.79 20.87
N LYS A 135 10.28 22.15 19.74
CA LYS A 135 8.90 21.75 19.43
C LYS A 135 8.36 20.70 20.40
N ARG A 136 9.21 19.80 20.89
CA ARG A 136 8.83 18.78 21.89
C ARG A 136 8.53 19.41 23.24
N GLU A 137 9.37 20.34 23.70
CA GLU A 137 9.14 21.08 24.95
C GLU A 137 7.86 21.92 24.92
N GLU A 138 7.58 22.59 23.79
CA GLU A 138 6.34 23.35 23.61
C GLU A 138 5.10 22.46 23.67
N LEU A 139 5.16 21.29 23.02
CA LEU A 139 4.06 20.32 23.02
C LEU A 139 3.82 19.70 24.40
N GLU A 140 4.89 19.48 25.17
CA GLU A 140 4.80 19.00 26.55
C GLU A 140 4.15 20.03 27.47
N LYS A 141 4.57 21.30 27.41
CA LYS A 141 3.92 22.41 28.14
C LYS A 141 2.44 22.53 27.80
N LYS A 142 2.10 22.46 26.51
CA LYS A 142 0.70 22.51 26.05
C LYS A 142 -0.12 21.34 26.59
N ARG A 143 0.47 20.15 26.70
CA ARG A 143 -0.20 18.97 27.26
C ARG A 143 -0.44 19.10 28.76
N GLU A 144 0.51 19.67 29.49
CA GLU A 144 0.37 19.93 30.92
C GLU A 144 -0.72 20.98 31.20
N GLU A 145 -0.74 22.07 30.43
CA GLU A 145 -1.78 23.09 30.51
C GLU A 145 -3.18 22.52 30.23
N LEU A 146 -3.31 21.69 29.18
CA LEU A 146 -4.57 21.03 28.85
C LEU A 146 -5.01 20.07 29.96
N ARG A 147 -4.06 19.37 30.59
CA ARG A 147 -4.35 18.47 31.71
C ARG A 147 -4.85 19.25 32.93
N LYS A 148 -4.24 20.40 33.24
CA LYS A 148 -4.68 21.27 34.33
C LYS A 148 -6.08 21.82 34.07
N LYS A 149 -6.32 22.34 32.87
CA LYS A 149 -7.64 22.86 32.46
C LYS A 149 -8.74 21.80 32.57
N ARG A 150 -8.45 20.56 32.14
CA ARG A 150 -9.41 19.45 32.25
C ARG A 150 -9.69 19.03 33.69
N ALA A 151 -8.70 19.12 34.58
CA ALA A 151 -8.90 18.84 36.00
C ALA A 151 -9.77 19.91 36.66
N GLU A 152 -9.51 21.20 36.38
CA GLU A 152 -10.34 22.32 36.85
C GLU A 152 -11.80 22.19 36.33
N GLU A 153 -12.00 21.84 35.05
CA GLU A 153 -13.34 21.63 34.48
C GLU A 153 -14.06 20.40 35.06
N GLN A 154 -13.34 19.37 35.49
CA GLN A 154 -13.94 18.22 36.19
C GLN A 154 -14.37 18.58 37.61
N GLU A 155 -13.55 19.35 38.34
CA GLU A 155 -13.89 19.84 39.68
C GLU A 155 -15.12 20.77 39.64
N GLU A 156 -15.21 21.68 38.66
CA GLU A 156 -16.40 22.52 38.45
C GLU A 156 -17.66 21.72 38.07
N GLN A 157 -17.52 20.57 37.39
CA GLN A 157 -18.66 19.69 37.08
C GLN A 157 -19.14 18.92 38.30
N GLU A 158 -18.22 18.38 39.12
CA GLU A 158 -18.55 17.69 40.37
C GLU A 158 -19.26 18.65 41.35
N GLU A 159 -18.79 19.90 41.48
CA GLU A 159 -19.45 20.92 42.31
C GLU A 159 -20.85 21.33 41.81
N GLN A 160 -21.11 21.23 40.49
CA GLN A 160 -22.44 21.49 39.91
C GLN A 160 -23.38 20.31 40.15
N GLU A 161 -22.92 19.07 40.01
CA GLU A 161 -23.73 17.87 40.27
C GLU A 161 -24.13 17.78 41.76
N GLU A 162 -23.24 18.12 42.70
CA GLU A 162 -23.57 18.16 44.13
C GLU A 162 -24.65 19.21 44.47
N GLN A 163 -24.74 20.32 43.72
CA GLN A 163 -25.77 21.34 43.94
C GLN A 163 -27.16 20.96 43.38
N GLU A 164 -27.24 20.05 42.42
CA GLU A 164 -28.50 19.61 41.81
C GLU A 164 -29.21 18.50 42.61
N ASP A 165 -28.48 17.69 43.40
CA ASP A 165 -29.04 16.55 44.15
C ASP A 165 -29.85 16.98 45.41
N ASP A 166 -29.55 18.16 46.00
CA ASP A 166 -30.26 18.66 47.18
C ASP A 166 -31.62 19.35 46.86
N GLY A 167 -32.04 19.37 45.59
CA GLY A 167 -33.16 20.17 45.10
C GLY A 167 -34.53 19.47 44.94
N ASP A 168 -34.61 18.14 45.06
CA ASP A 168 -35.83 17.36 44.74
C ASP A 168 -36.43 16.60 45.95
N GLU A 169 -36.47 17.24 47.12
CA GLU A 169 -37.30 16.79 48.24
C GLU A 169 -38.45 17.78 48.52
N GLY A 170 -39.36 17.97 47.55
CA GLY A 170 -40.44 18.93 47.71
C GLY A 170 -41.69 18.69 46.86
N GLU A 171 -42.77 18.29 47.53
CA GLU A 171 -44.17 18.43 47.10
C GLU A 171 -44.77 17.33 46.19
N GLY A 172 -44.67 16.08 46.62
CA GLY A 172 -45.71 15.08 46.37
C GLY A 172 -46.89 15.24 47.33
N GLY A 173 -47.63 16.34 47.22
CA GLY A 173 -48.82 16.65 48.02
C GLY A 173 -50.02 15.75 47.70
N ASN A 174 -50.69 15.28 48.75
CA ASN A 174 -51.87 14.40 48.76
C ASN A 174 -53.17 15.23 48.85
#